data_AF-A0AAV5XIT6-F1
#
_entry.id   AF-A0AAV5XIT6-F1
#
_cell.length_a   1.000
_cell.length_b   1.000
_cell.length_c   1.000
_cell.angle_alpha   90.00
_cell.angle_beta   90.00
_cell.angle_gamma   90.00
#
_symmetry.space_group_name_H-M   'P 1'
#
loop_
_entity.id
_entity.type
_entity.pdbx_description
1 polymer ?
#
loop_
_entity_poly.entity_id
_entity_poly.type
_entity_poly.pdbx_seq_one_letter_code
_entity_poly.pdbx_strand_id
1 'polypeptide(L)' 'MRSIIVDLTRVAAPLLLVLLAGCSGAAVSPAYTQQELKQQCERRGGWWHDGRLQTGFCEFPKAEMM' A
#
# COMPACT_ATOMS: atom_id res chain seq x y z
N MET A 1 39.17 -20.73 -14.41
CA MET A 1 37.73 -20.83 -14.75
C MET A 1 36.87 -21.32 -13.58
N ARG A 2 37.23 -22.38 -12.84
CA ARG A 2 36.48 -22.84 -11.66
C ARG A 2 36.32 -21.79 -10.54
N SER A 3 37.34 -20.96 -10.26
CA SER A 3 37.28 -19.97 -9.17
C SER A 3 36.30 -18.81 -9.43
N ILE A 4 36.20 -18.34 -10.68
CA ILE A 4 35.29 -17.24 -11.08
C ILE A 4 33.82 -17.63 -10.89
N ILE A 5 33.49 -18.90 -11.12
CA ILE A 5 32.13 -19.45 -10.96
C ILE A 5 31.75 -19.48 -9.47
N VAL A 6 32.71 -19.73 -8.58
CA VAL A 6 32.49 -19.77 -7.12
C VAL A 6 32.30 -18.36 -6.54
N ASP A 7 33.01 -17.36 -7.06
CA ASP A 7 32.84 -15.96 -6.64
C ASP A 7 31.51 -15.36 -7.13
N LEU A 8 31.10 -15.66 -8.37
CA LEU A 8 29.83 -15.21 -8.92
C LEU A 8 28.63 -15.77 -8.13
N THR A 9 28.70 -17.05 -7.74
CA THR A 9 27.64 -17.71 -6.96
C THR A 9 27.57 -17.21 -5.51
N ARG A 10 28.69 -16.80 -4.92
CA ARG A 10 28.74 -16.22 -3.56
C ARG A 10 28.08 -14.84 -3.44
N VAL A 11 28.14 -14.03 -4.49
CA VAL A 11 27.54 -12.68 -4.48
C VAL A 11 26.12 -12.69 -5.06
N ALA A 12 25.86 -13.47 -6.11
CA ALA A 12 24.55 -13.51 -6.76
C ALA A 12 23.46 -14.13 -5.88
N ALA A 13 23.79 -15.17 -5.10
CA ALA A 13 22.82 -15.84 -4.25
C ALA A 13 22.23 -14.96 -3.11
N PRO A 14 23.03 -14.26 -2.28
CA PRO A 14 22.48 -13.38 -1.25
C PRO A 14 21.78 -12.15 -1.83
N LEU A 15 22.26 -11.60 -2.96
CA LEU A 15 21.62 -10.46 -3.62
C LEU A 15 20.22 -10.81 -4.15
N LEU A 16 20.07 -12.00 -4.74
CA LEU A 16 18.78 -12.51 -5.21
C LEU A 16 17.78 -12.70 -4.06
N LEU A 17 18.26 -13.15 -2.89
CA LEU A 17 17.42 -13.32 -1.69
C LEU A 17 16.93 -11.98 -1.12
N VAL A 18 17.76 -10.93 -1.13
CA VAL A 18 17.35 -9.58 -0.69
C VAL A 18 16.28 -8.99 -1.61
N LEU A 19 16.40 -9.19 -2.92
CA LEU A 19 15.41 -8.72 -3.90
C LEU A 19 14.05 -9.43 -3.74
N LEU A 20 14.05 -10.69 -3.31
CA LEU A 20 12.83 -11.48 -3.09
C LEU A 20 12.17 -11.24 -1.73
N ALA A 21 12.90 -10.71 -0.74
CA ALA A 21 12.38 -10.46 0.60
C ALA A 21 11.56 -9.15 0.73
N GLY A 22 11.56 -8.29 -0.29
CA GLY A 22 10.97 -6.94 -0.22
C GLY A 22 9.46 -6.82 -0.39
N CYS A 23 8.73 -7.90 -0.70
CA CYS A 23 7.29 -7.84 -1.02
C CYS A 23 6.34 -8.42 0.04
N SER A 24 6.84 -8.80 1.22
CA SER A 24 5.99 -9.17 2.36
C SER A 24 5.67 -7.92 3.17
N GLY A 25 4.91 -7.00 2.56
CA GLY A 25 4.57 -5.69 3.12
C GLY A 25 4.01 -5.80 4.53
N ALA A 26 4.64 -5.09 5.46
CA ALA A 26 4.11 -4.91 6.82
C ALA A 26 2.68 -4.35 6.72
N ALA A 27 1.77 -4.86 7.55
CA ALA A 27 0.44 -4.29 7.67
C ALA A 27 0.57 -2.84 8.14
N VAL A 28 0.48 -1.90 7.20
CA VAL A 28 0.47 -0.47 7.50
C VAL A 28 -0.88 -0.19 8.15
N SER A 29 -0.88 0.16 9.43
CA SER A 29 -2.08 0.65 10.07
C SER A 29 -2.58 1.88 9.30
N PRO A 30 -3.89 2.00 9.07
CA PRO A 30 -4.42 3.17 8.40
C PRO A 30 -4.06 4.42 9.22
N ALA A 31 -3.60 5.46 8.53
CA ALA A 31 -3.22 6.72 9.18
C ALA A 31 -4.41 7.42 9.87
N TYR A 32 -5.64 7.08 9.47
CA TYR A 32 -6.87 7.65 9.99
C TYR A 32 -7.89 6.56 10.30
N THR A 33 -8.67 6.77 11.36
CA THR A 33 -9.86 5.98 11.68
C THR A 33 -10.98 6.21 10.66
N GLN A 34 -11.92 5.27 10.60
CA GLN A 34 -13.11 5.42 9.75
C GLN A 34 -13.91 6.69 10.06
N GLN A 35 -13.98 7.08 11.33
CA GLN A 35 -14.68 8.28 11.75
C GLN A 35 -13.97 9.54 11.24
N GLU A 36 -12.64 9.59 11.30
CA GLU A 36 -11.86 10.71 10.78
C GLU A 36 -11.99 10.82 9.26
N LEU A 37 -11.99 9.70 8.55
CA LEU A 37 -12.22 9.65 7.10
C LEU A 37 -13.62 10.16 6.74
N LYS A 38 -14.65 9.75 7.49
CA LYS A 38 -16.01 10.27 7.33
C LYS A 38 -16.07 11.78 7.50
N GLN A 39 -15.51 12.29 8.59
CA GLN A 39 -15.51 13.73 8.86
C GLN A 39 -14.74 14.50 7.78
N GLN A 40 -13.63 13.96 7.27
CA GLN A 40 -12.90 14.57 6.16
C GLN A 40 -13.73 14.60 4.88
N CYS A 41 -14.46 13.53 4.57
CA CYS A 41 -15.36 13.46 3.42
C CYS A 41 -16.45 14.53 3.47
N GLU A 42 -17.16 14.59 4.58
CA GLU A 42 -18.27 15.54 4.79
C GLU A 42 -17.77 16.99 4.78
N ARG A 43 -16.60 17.28 5.38
CA ARG A 43 -15.98 18.61 5.31
C ARG A 43 -15.63 19.05 3.88
N ARG A 44 -15.32 18.10 3.01
CA ARG A 44 -14.99 18.36 1.61
C ARG A 44 -16.23 18.42 0.70
N GLY A 45 -17.44 18.35 1.25
CA GLY A 45 -18.68 18.36 0.47
C GLY A 45 -19.06 17.01 -0.15
N GLY A 46 -18.31 15.94 0.18
CA GLY A 46 -18.60 14.60 -0.29
C GLY A 46 -19.71 13.90 0.50
N TRP A 47 -20.21 12.80 -0.03
CA TRP A 47 -21.17 11.93 0.61
C TRP A 47 -20.49 10.66 1.12
N TRP A 48 -20.65 10.38 2.41
CA TRP A 48 -20.03 9.22 3.04
C TRP A 48 -20.92 7.97 2.91
N HIS A 49 -20.31 6.85 2.50
CA HIS A 49 -20.95 5.55 2.39
C HIS A 49 -20.36 4.57 3.41
N ASP A 50 -21.19 4.12 4.35
CA ASP A 50 -20.80 3.11 5.32
C ASP A 50 -20.67 1.74 4.65
N GLY A 51 -19.46 1.18 4.67
CA GLY A 51 -19.20 -0.18 4.20
C GLY A 51 -19.57 -1.21 5.26
N ARG A 52 -20.51 -2.11 4.95
CA ARG A 52 -20.87 -3.21 5.87
C ARG A 52 -19.89 -4.39 5.84
N LEU A 53 -19.18 -4.57 4.73
CA LEU A 53 -18.22 -5.67 4.49
C LEU A 53 -16.80 -5.18 4.17
N GLN A 54 -16.63 -3.87 3.97
CA GLN A 54 -15.36 -3.19 3.68
C GLN A 54 -15.33 -1.88 4.49
N THR A 55 -14.17 -1.23 4.57
CA THR A 55 -14.09 0.15 5.09
C THR A 55 -15.03 1.06 4.29
N GLY A 56 -15.70 2.00 4.96
CA GLY A 56 -16.52 3.01 4.29
C GLY A 56 -15.70 3.89 3.35
N PHE A 57 -16.37 4.49 2.37
CA PHE A 57 -15.75 5.30 1.31
C PHE A 57 -16.48 6.63 1.12
N CYS A 58 -15.78 7.60 0.53
CA CYS A 58 -16.31 8.92 0.21
C CYS A 58 -16.62 9.03 -1.28
N GLU A 59 -17.83 9.44 -1.63
CA GLU A 59 -18.24 9.76 -2.99
C GLU A 59 -18.29 11.28 -3.18
N PHE A 60 -17.75 11.77 -4.30
CA PHE A 60 -17.81 13.18 -4.68
C PHE A 60 -18.68 13.36 -5.94
N PRO A 61 -19.48 14.43 -6.04
CA PRO A 61 -20.22 14.74 -7.25
C PRO A 61 -19.24 14.93 -8.42
N LYS A 62 -19.58 14.40 -9.59
CA LYS A 62 -18.71 14.41 -10.79
C LYS A 62 -18.22 15.80 -11.23
N ALA A 63 -18.83 16.88 -10.74
CA ALA A 63 -18.46 18.25 -11.07
C ALA A 63 -17.22 18.77 -10.31
N GLU A 64 -16.73 18.06 -9.28
CA GLU A 64 -15.61 18.51 -8.42
C GLU A 64 -14.24 17.90 -8.78
N MET A 65 -14.11 17.28 -9.96
CA MET A 65 -12.82 16.80 -10.50
C MET A 65 -12.25 17.75 -11.58
N MET A 66 -12.34 19.07 -11.37
CA MET A 66 -11.71 20.11 -12.21
C MET A 66 -10.91 21.08 -11.38
#